data_AF-A0A258MV28-F1
#
_entry.id   AF-A0A258MV28-F1
#
_cell.length_a   1.000
_cell.length_b   1.000
_cell.length_c   1.000
_cell.angle_alpha   90.00
_cell.angle_beta   90.00
_cell.angle_gamma   90.00
#
_symmetry.space_group_name_H-M   'P 1'
#
loop_
_entity.id
_entity.type
_entity.pdbx_description
1 polymer ?
#
loop_
_entity_poly.entity_id
_entity_poly.type
_entity_poly.pdbx_seq_one_letter_code
_entity_poly.pdbx_strand_id
1 'polypeptide(L)'
;SAVVRPFFRDHFARLDHQIVLVDALSALNAGPAALSDLERALDSILVAFRVGRNSLMSALLRPRIEKVLFAATKADHLHRASHDRLEAILRRLVDRALARAREGGARIDVAALAAIRATREADVSKGGRSIAAIIGTPEAGQEAGGQVFDGSAEVALFPGALPADPDALFAASGAAFRGLASGPDSEADFRFLRFRPPAGIGAASPLPHIRLDRALQFLLGDRLR
;
A
#
# COMPACT_ATOMS: atom_id res chain seq x y z
N SER A 1 27.84 9.34 -14.82
CA SER A 1 26.98 9.62 -13.65
C SER A 1 26.91 11.12 -13.34
N ALA A 2 26.41 11.94 -14.28
CA ALA A 2 26.28 13.40 -14.08
C ALA A 2 24.99 13.79 -13.32
N VAL A 3 23.98 12.91 -13.28
CA VAL A 3 22.65 13.21 -12.71
C VAL A 3 22.45 12.58 -11.32
N VAL A 4 22.95 11.36 -11.10
CA VAL A 4 22.70 10.59 -9.86
C VAL A 4 23.33 11.26 -8.63
N ARG A 5 24.62 11.63 -8.70
CA ARG A 5 25.32 12.19 -7.53
C ARG A 5 24.79 13.56 -7.07
N PRO A 6 24.48 14.52 -7.96
CA PRO A 6 23.87 15.79 -7.55
C PRO A 6 22.50 15.62 -6.91
N PHE A 7 21.64 14.74 -7.44
CA PHE A 7 20.30 14.49 -6.87
C PHE A 7 20.34 14.04 -5.41
N PHE A 8 21.23 13.09 -5.08
CA PHE A 8 21.40 12.61 -3.70
C PHE A 8 21.99 13.67 -2.77
N ARG A 9 22.87 14.53 -3.28
CA ARG A 9 23.52 15.58 -2.49
C ARG A 9 22.59 16.77 -2.24
N ASP A 10 21.86 17.21 -3.27
CA ASP A 10 21.18 18.50 -3.26
C ASP A 10 19.74 18.40 -2.73
N HIS A 11 19.09 17.23 -2.86
CA HIS A 11 17.72 17.00 -2.40
C HIS A 11 17.61 16.01 -1.23
N PHE A 12 18.26 14.85 -1.31
CA PHE A 12 18.13 13.80 -0.29
C PHE A 12 18.82 14.13 1.04
N ALA A 13 19.86 14.97 1.02
CA ALA A 13 20.60 15.35 2.21
C ALA A 13 19.79 16.20 3.22
N ARG A 14 18.56 16.62 2.88
CA ARG A 14 17.72 17.50 3.74
C ARG A 14 16.43 16.83 4.24
N LEU A 15 16.25 15.54 3.99
CA LEU A 15 15.02 14.84 4.35
C LEU A 15 15.07 14.34 5.79
N ASP A 16 14.23 14.90 6.66
CA ASP A 16 14.07 14.48 8.05
C ASP A 16 13.18 13.23 8.17
N HIS A 17 12.07 13.22 7.41
CA HIS A 17 11.06 12.17 7.41
C HIS A 17 10.72 11.76 5.98
N GLN A 18 10.46 10.46 5.77
CA GLN A 18 10.14 9.89 4.48
C GLN A 18 8.88 9.03 4.56
N ILE A 19 8.03 9.12 3.54
CA ILE A 19 6.96 8.16 3.29
C ILE A 19 7.25 7.43 1.97
N VAL A 20 7.07 6.10 1.97
CA VAL A 20 7.20 5.25 0.79
C VAL A 20 5.83 4.65 0.50
N LEU A 21 5.21 5.07 -0.60
CA LEU A 21 3.90 4.61 -1.04
C LEU A 21 4.05 3.32 -1.86
N VAL A 22 3.32 2.28 -1.47
CA VAL A 22 3.40 0.95 -2.09
C VAL A 22 2.01 0.49 -2.52
N ASP A 23 1.82 0.21 -3.80
CA ASP A 23 0.58 -0.37 -4.33
C ASP A 23 0.69 -1.90 -4.34
N ALA A 24 0.56 -2.50 -3.14
CA ALA A 24 0.64 -3.96 -2.98
C ALA A 24 -0.58 -4.68 -3.59
N LEU A 25 -1.75 -4.03 -3.63
CA LEU A 25 -2.96 -4.61 -4.17
C LEU A 25 -2.84 -4.87 -5.67
N SER A 26 -2.27 -3.93 -6.44
CA SER A 26 -2.07 -4.15 -7.87
C SER A 26 -1.09 -5.31 -8.15
N ALA A 27 -0.04 -5.45 -7.34
CA ALA A 27 0.89 -6.57 -7.45
C ALA A 27 0.22 -7.92 -7.11
N LEU A 28 -0.61 -7.95 -6.05
CA LEU A 28 -1.42 -9.13 -5.71
C LEU A 28 -2.46 -9.45 -6.77
N ASN A 29 -3.07 -8.43 -7.40
CA ASN A 29 -3.98 -8.65 -8.52
C ASN A 29 -3.23 -9.32 -9.68
N ALA A 30 -2.05 -8.82 -10.03
CA ALA A 30 -1.28 -9.33 -11.17
C ALA A 30 -0.80 -10.78 -10.98
N GLY A 31 -0.30 -11.15 -9.79
CA GLY A 31 0.10 -12.52 -9.49
C GLY A 31 1.45 -12.65 -8.76
N PRO A 32 1.89 -13.88 -8.45
CA PRO A 32 3.09 -14.14 -7.63
C PRO A 32 4.37 -13.51 -8.21
N ALA A 33 4.52 -13.51 -9.53
CA ALA A 33 5.69 -12.92 -10.19
C ALA A 33 5.78 -11.40 -9.95
N ALA A 34 4.66 -10.67 -10.05
CA ALA A 34 4.62 -9.23 -9.81
C ALA A 34 4.85 -8.89 -8.34
N LEU A 35 4.33 -9.71 -7.42
CA LEU A 35 4.60 -9.55 -5.99
C LEU A 35 6.08 -9.76 -5.66
N SER A 36 6.71 -10.78 -6.25
CA SER A 36 8.15 -11.04 -6.10
C SER A 36 9.02 -9.93 -6.70
N ASP A 37 8.62 -9.35 -7.83
CA ASP A 37 9.31 -8.21 -8.42
C ASP A 37 9.20 -6.95 -7.54
N LEU A 38 8.02 -6.69 -6.97
CA LEU A 38 7.81 -5.63 -6.00
C LEU A 38 8.71 -5.79 -4.76
N GLU A 39 8.85 -7.01 -4.22
CA GLU A 39 9.75 -7.31 -3.09
C GLU A 39 11.22 -6.94 -3.43
N ARG A 40 11.70 -7.34 -4.62
CA ARG A 40 13.07 -7.03 -5.09
C ARG A 40 13.28 -5.54 -5.32
N ALA A 41 12.29 -4.86 -5.91
CA ALA A 41 12.34 -3.43 -6.17
C ALA A 41 12.40 -2.64 -4.85
N LEU A 42 11.59 -3.03 -3.86
CA LEU A 42 11.64 -2.43 -2.53
C LEU A 42 12.99 -2.67 -1.85
N ASP A 43 13.53 -3.89 -1.86
CA ASP A 43 14.85 -4.16 -1.27
C ASP A 43 15.94 -3.27 -1.92
N SER A 44 15.88 -3.10 -3.25
CA SER A 44 16.83 -2.27 -4.01
C SER A 44 16.73 -0.78 -3.70
N ILE A 45 15.52 -0.21 -3.69
CA ILE A 45 15.29 1.20 -3.36
C ILE A 45 15.75 1.50 -1.93
N LEU A 46 15.54 0.55 -1.01
CA LEU A 46 15.82 0.74 0.40
C LEU A 46 17.32 0.69 0.75
N VAL A 47 18.15 0.08 -0.10
CA VAL A 47 19.62 0.20 0.00
C VAL A 47 20.09 1.62 -0.31
N ALA A 48 19.37 2.38 -1.12
CA ALA A 48 19.74 3.75 -1.46
C ALA A 48 19.47 4.75 -0.33
N PHE A 49 18.69 4.39 0.69
CA PHE A 49 18.34 5.29 1.78
C PHE A 49 19.38 5.27 2.89
N ARG A 50 19.93 6.45 3.20
CA ARG A 50 20.81 6.67 4.35
C ARG A 50 19.94 6.88 5.59
N VAL A 51 19.47 5.78 6.14
CA VAL A 51 18.60 5.76 7.32
C VAL A 51 19.42 5.69 8.60
N GLY A 52 19.02 6.45 9.62
CA GLY A 52 19.59 6.30 10.96
C GLY A 52 19.41 7.52 11.86
N ARG A 53 19.77 7.36 13.13
CA ARG A 53 19.66 8.41 14.14
C ARG A 53 20.68 9.54 13.89
N ASN A 54 20.25 10.80 14.02
CA ASN A 54 21.17 11.93 14.02
C ASN A 54 21.66 12.23 15.45
N SER A 55 22.94 12.60 15.56
CA SER A 55 23.49 13.35 16.69
C SER A 55 23.53 14.84 16.34
N LEU A 56 23.74 15.72 17.33
CA LEU A 56 23.83 17.16 17.11
C LEU A 56 24.88 17.54 16.04
N MET A 57 26.02 16.83 15.98
CA MET A 57 27.04 17.03 14.95
C MET A 57 26.65 16.44 13.59
N SER A 58 25.99 15.27 13.55
CA SER A 58 25.60 14.65 12.27
C SER A 58 24.42 15.37 11.61
N ALA A 59 23.53 15.97 12.40
CA ALA A 59 22.43 16.80 11.92
C ALA A 59 22.92 18.03 11.15
N LEU A 60 24.08 18.60 11.53
CA LEU A 60 24.64 19.78 10.87
C LEU A 60 25.49 19.44 9.62
N LEU A 61 26.14 18.27 9.60
CA LEU A 61 27.13 17.93 8.57
C LEU A 61 26.65 16.88 7.55
N ARG A 62 25.81 15.92 7.97
CA ARG A 62 25.31 14.80 7.14
C ARG A 62 23.94 14.30 7.65
N PRO A 63 22.85 15.02 7.39
CA PRO A 63 21.53 14.65 7.88
C PRO A 63 21.13 13.25 7.39
N ARG A 64 20.47 12.49 8.27
CA ARG A 64 19.90 11.16 8.02
C ARG A 64 18.40 11.20 8.23
N ILE A 65 17.70 10.32 7.53
CA ILE A 65 16.25 10.16 7.68
C ILE A 65 15.99 9.46 9.02
N GLU A 66 15.26 10.14 9.93
CA GLU A 66 14.98 9.66 11.29
C GLU A 66 13.68 8.86 11.37
N LYS A 67 12.71 9.16 10.49
CA LYS A 67 11.45 8.44 10.39
C LYS A 67 11.14 8.00 8.97
N VAL A 68 10.76 6.74 8.84
CA VAL A 68 10.31 6.17 7.57
C VAL A 68 8.94 5.52 7.78
N LEU A 69 7.94 5.94 7.00
CA LEU A 69 6.64 5.29 6.95
C LEU A 69 6.50 4.52 5.64
N PHE A 70 6.28 3.21 5.72
CA PHE A 70 5.85 2.42 4.58
C PHE A 70 4.33 2.37 4.54
N ALA A 71 3.75 2.84 3.45
CA ALA A 71 2.31 3.00 3.32
C ALA A 71 1.77 2.13 2.19
N ALA A 72 1.00 1.09 2.52
CA ALA A 72 0.21 0.35 1.54
C ALA A 72 -0.95 1.24 1.10
N THR A 73 -0.96 1.65 -0.16
CA THR A 73 -1.96 2.58 -0.69
C THR A 73 -3.24 1.85 -1.13
N LYS A 74 -4.30 2.63 -1.36
CA LYS A 74 -5.61 2.15 -1.83
C LYS A 74 -6.26 1.14 -0.88
N ALA A 75 -6.05 1.30 0.42
CA ALA A 75 -6.64 0.40 1.42
C ALA A 75 -8.18 0.36 1.37
N ASP A 76 -8.82 1.39 0.80
CA ASP A 76 -10.26 1.43 0.55
C ASP A 76 -10.73 0.37 -0.48
N HIS A 77 -9.83 -0.21 -1.27
CA HIS A 77 -10.15 -1.36 -2.11
C HIS A 77 -10.28 -2.67 -1.30
N LEU A 78 -10.27 -2.58 0.02
CA LEU A 78 -10.53 -3.66 0.95
C LEU A 78 -11.56 -3.24 1.99
N HIS A 79 -12.24 -4.24 2.54
CA HIS A 79 -12.97 -4.05 3.79
C HIS A 79 -12.00 -3.84 4.95
N ARG A 80 -12.40 -3.03 5.96
CA ARG A 80 -11.56 -2.69 7.13
C ARG A 80 -10.97 -3.89 7.86
N ALA A 81 -11.67 -5.03 7.83
CA ALA A 81 -11.22 -6.29 8.43
C ALA A 81 -9.93 -6.85 7.81
N SER A 82 -9.59 -6.42 6.59
CA SER A 82 -8.40 -6.86 5.87
C SER A 82 -7.24 -5.84 5.91
N HIS A 83 -7.43 -4.65 6.50
CA HIS A 83 -6.37 -3.63 6.54
C HIS A 83 -5.14 -4.11 7.31
N ASP A 84 -5.34 -4.81 8.42
CA ASP A 84 -4.22 -5.30 9.23
C ASP A 84 -3.47 -6.45 8.52
N ARG A 85 -4.17 -7.21 7.68
CA ARG A 85 -3.55 -8.22 6.79
C ARG A 85 -2.73 -7.54 5.69
N LEU A 86 -3.23 -6.45 5.11
CA LEU A 86 -2.46 -5.66 4.14
C LEU A 86 -1.21 -5.04 4.78
N GLU A 87 -1.31 -4.55 6.02
CA GLU A 87 -0.15 -4.09 6.79
C GLU A 87 0.87 -5.21 7.03
N ALA A 88 0.41 -6.42 7.38
CA ALA A 88 1.26 -7.58 7.58
C ALA A 88 1.98 -8.00 6.28
N ILE A 89 1.28 -8.01 5.15
CA ILE A 89 1.86 -8.30 3.83
C ILE A 89 2.93 -7.27 3.47
N LEU A 90 2.62 -5.97 3.61
CA LEU A 90 3.61 -4.92 3.34
C LEU A 90 4.81 -5.04 4.27
N ARG A 91 4.59 -5.30 5.56
CA ARG A 91 5.68 -5.51 6.52
C ARG A 91 6.57 -6.68 6.10
N ARG A 92 5.99 -7.77 5.60
CA ARG A 92 6.73 -8.91 5.07
C ARG A 92 7.54 -8.56 3.81
N LEU A 93 6.99 -7.76 2.90
CA LEU A 93 7.71 -7.28 1.70
C LEU A 93 8.94 -6.44 2.05
N VAL A 94 8.87 -5.64 3.12
CA VAL A 94 9.94 -4.71 3.49
C VAL A 94 10.79 -5.20 4.67
N ASP A 95 10.61 -6.43 5.15
CA ASP A 95 11.20 -6.91 6.41
C ASP A 95 12.73 -6.76 6.47
N ARG A 96 13.41 -7.10 5.38
CA ARG A 96 14.87 -6.91 5.26
C ARG A 96 15.30 -5.46 5.42
N ALA A 97 14.53 -4.54 4.86
CA ALA A 97 14.81 -3.12 4.99
C ALA A 97 14.46 -2.58 6.37
N LEU A 98 13.40 -3.09 7.01
CA LEU A 98 13.07 -2.77 8.39
C LEU A 98 14.21 -3.16 9.33
N ALA A 99 14.81 -4.34 9.15
CA ALA A 99 15.95 -4.79 9.95
C ALA A 99 17.14 -3.82 9.84
N ARG A 100 17.59 -3.52 8.62
CA ARG A 100 18.73 -2.59 8.38
C ARG A 100 18.50 -1.19 8.95
N ALA A 101 17.30 -0.64 8.77
CA ALA A 101 16.99 0.71 9.23
C ALA A 101 16.84 0.80 10.76
N ARG A 102 16.42 -0.28 11.43
CA ARG A 102 16.41 -0.38 12.91
C ARG A 102 17.82 -0.40 13.48
N GLU A 103 18.76 -1.12 12.87
CA GLU A 103 20.18 -1.11 13.26
C GLU A 103 20.78 0.30 13.20
N GLY A 104 20.36 1.10 12.22
CA GLY A 104 20.74 2.52 12.09
C GLY A 104 20.11 3.45 13.12
N GLY A 105 19.11 3.00 13.89
CA GLY A 105 18.42 3.77 14.92
C GLY A 105 17.29 4.68 14.42
N ALA A 106 16.79 4.48 13.20
CA ALA A 106 15.61 5.20 12.73
C ALA A 106 14.31 4.58 13.24
N ARG A 107 13.27 5.41 13.36
CA ARG A 107 11.91 4.97 13.66
C ARG A 107 11.23 4.57 12.36
N ILE A 108 10.59 3.41 12.36
CA ILE A 108 9.91 2.90 11.18
C ILE A 108 8.53 2.43 11.57
N ASP A 109 7.54 2.79 10.78
CA ASP A 109 6.19 2.24 10.88
C ASP A 109 5.70 1.74 9.51
N VAL A 110 4.71 0.87 9.55
CA VAL A 110 4.01 0.33 8.38
C VAL A 110 2.53 0.57 8.59
N ALA A 111 1.87 1.15 7.60
CA ALA A 111 0.44 1.43 7.65
C ALA A 111 -0.25 1.10 6.32
N ALA A 112 -1.50 0.68 6.37
CA ALA A 112 -2.41 0.65 5.23
C ALA A 112 -3.24 1.92 5.25
N LEU A 113 -3.28 2.65 4.13
CA LEU A 113 -3.99 3.92 4.03
C LEU A 113 -4.64 4.12 2.66
N ALA A 114 -5.60 5.04 2.63
CA ALA A 114 -6.17 5.57 1.40
C ALA A 114 -6.17 7.10 1.52
N ALA A 115 -5.40 7.76 0.66
CA ALA A 115 -5.34 9.23 0.63
C ALA A 115 -6.69 9.83 0.21
N ILE A 116 -7.37 9.16 -0.72
CA ILE A 116 -8.75 9.44 -1.13
C ILE A 116 -9.48 8.11 -1.10
N ARG A 117 -10.58 8.05 -0.36
CA ARG A 117 -11.44 6.88 -0.25
C ARG A 117 -12.51 6.94 -1.34
N ALA A 118 -12.43 6.04 -2.31
CA ALA A 118 -13.35 5.92 -3.44
C ALA A 118 -14.47 4.91 -3.20
N THR A 119 -14.40 4.13 -2.12
CA THR A 119 -15.35 3.06 -1.82
C THR A 119 -15.96 3.23 -0.43
N ARG A 120 -17.08 2.56 -0.18
CA ARG A 120 -17.72 2.41 1.13
C ARG A 120 -17.83 0.95 1.53
N GLU A 121 -17.82 0.68 2.82
CA GLU A 121 -17.99 -0.68 3.35
C GLU A 121 -19.44 -1.14 3.21
N ALA A 122 -19.62 -2.44 2.98
CA ALA A 122 -20.93 -3.06 2.95
C ALA A 122 -20.85 -4.51 3.45
N ASP A 123 -21.87 -4.93 4.18
CA ASP A 123 -22.08 -6.32 4.56
C ASP A 123 -23.17 -6.92 3.66
N VAL A 124 -22.79 -7.86 2.81
CA VAL A 124 -23.72 -8.52 1.88
C VAL A 124 -24.05 -9.91 2.41
N SER A 125 -25.33 -10.18 2.66
CA SER A 125 -25.78 -11.51 3.07
C SER A 125 -25.92 -12.43 1.86
N LYS A 126 -25.17 -13.54 1.85
CA LYS A 126 -25.28 -14.58 0.81
C LYS A 126 -25.32 -15.95 1.47
N GLY A 127 -26.46 -16.64 1.34
CA GLY A 127 -26.66 -17.97 1.94
C GLY A 127 -26.54 -17.98 3.46
N GLY A 128 -27.10 -16.97 4.13
CA GLY A 128 -27.09 -16.86 5.61
C GLY A 128 -25.76 -16.42 6.23
N ARG A 129 -24.74 -16.13 5.42
CA ARG A 129 -23.44 -15.60 5.87
C ARG A 129 -23.28 -14.15 5.43
N SER A 130 -22.78 -13.30 6.33
CA SER A 130 -22.37 -11.94 5.98
C SER A 130 -21.01 -11.97 5.29
N ILE A 131 -20.90 -11.34 4.13
CA ILE A 131 -19.67 -11.19 3.37
C ILE A 131 -19.28 -9.71 3.40
N ALA A 132 -18.08 -9.46 3.90
CA ALA A 132 -17.47 -8.15 3.96
C ALA A 132 -17.09 -7.66 2.55
N ALA A 133 -17.94 -6.82 1.97
CA ALA A 133 -17.80 -6.27 0.63
C ALA A 133 -17.46 -4.77 0.68
N ILE A 134 -17.08 -4.24 -0.48
CA ILE A 134 -16.93 -2.81 -0.72
C ILE A 134 -17.87 -2.39 -1.84
N ILE A 135 -18.34 -1.15 -1.81
CA ILE A 135 -19.17 -0.56 -2.85
C ILE A 135 -18.47 0.67 -3.41
N GLY A 136 -18.44 0.77 -4.74
CA GLY A 136 -17.96 1.94 -5.47
C GLY A 136 -18.28 1.83 -6.96
N THR A 137 -17.92 2.84 -7.73
CA THR A 137 -18.08 2.85 -9.20
C THR A 137 -16.77 2.42 -9.86
N PRO A 138 -16.67 1.22 -10.46
CA PRO A 138 -15.46 0.81 -11.17
C PRO A 138 -15.13 1.76 -12.33
N GLU A 139 -13.87 1.87 -12.72
CA GLU A 139 -13.49 2.57 -13.95
C GLU A 139 -14.06 1.86 -15.19
N ALA A 140 -14.34 2.60 -16.26
CA ALA A 140 -14.82 2.01 -17.51
C ALA A 140 -13.78 1.02 -18.07
N GLY A 141 -14.25 -0.14 -18.53
CA GLY A 141 -13.41 -1.23 -19.05
C GLY A 141 -12.82 -2.15 -17.97
N GLN A 142 -13.09 -1.91 -16.69
CA GLN A 142 -12.83 -2.91 -15.65
C GLN A 142 -13.77 -4.12 -15.84
N GLU A 143 -13.31 -5.32 -15.48
CA GLU A 143 -14.09 -6.56 -15.60
C GLU A 143 -14.11 -7.34 -14.28
N ALA A 144 -15.29 -7.83 -13.89
CA ALA A 144 -15.43 -8.82 -12.83
C ALA A 144 -16.67 -9.69 -13.06
N GLY A 145 -16.55 -11.00 -12.81
CA GLY A 145 -17.68 -11.93 -12.92
C GLY A 145 -18.28 -12.00 -14.33
N GLY A 146 -17.47 -11.78 -15.38
CA GLY A 146 -17.90 -11.76 -16.78
C GLY A 146 -18.66 -10.48 -17.18
N GLN A 147 -18.73 -9.47 -16.31
CA GLN A 147 -19.30 -8.17 -16.60
C GLN A 147 -18.19 -7.14 -16.81
N VAL A 148 -18.26 -6.43 -17.94
CA VAL A 148 -17.44 -5.23 -18.20
C VAL A 148 -18.21 -4.00 -17.70
N PHE A 149 -17.56 -3.17 -16.89
CA PHE A 149 -18.15 -1.98 -16.31
C PHE A 149 -18.03 -0.77 -17.24
N ASP A 150 -19.07 0.05 -17.26
CA ASP A 150 -19.20 1.24 -18.10
C ASP A 150 -18.64 2.52 -17.46
N GLY A 151 -18.27 2.45 -16.16
CA GLY A 151 -17.79 3.60 -15.40
C GLY A 151 -18.89 4.47 -14.80
N SER A 152 -20.14 4.01 -14.76
CA SER A 152 -21.29 4.76 -14.23
C SER A 152 -22.00 4.05 -13.07
N ALA A 153 -22.15 2.72 -13.13
CA ALA A 153 -22.87 1.96 -12.13
C ALA A 153 -22.03 1.71 -10.86
N GLU A 154 -22.65 1.85 -9.68
CA GLU A 154 -22.08 1.33 -8.43
C GLU A 154 -22.18 -0.19 -8.39
N VAL A 155 -21.16 -0.85 -7.85
CA VAL A 155 -21.12 -2.30 -7.69
C VAL A 155 -20.71 -2.69 -6.29
N ALA A 156 -21.30 -3.76 -5.76
CA ALA A 156 -20.81 -4.41 -4.55
C ALA A 156 -19.81 -5.50 -4.94
N LEU A 157 -18.56 -5.34 -4.50
CA LEU A 157 -17.45 -6.23 -4.84
C LEU A 157 -16.91 -6.90 -3.57
N PHE A 158 -16.70 -8.21 -3.64
CA PHE A 158 -15.84 -8.93 -2.71
C PHE A 158 -14.47 -9.15 -3.39
N PRO A 159 -13.41 -8.43 -2.98
CA PRO A 159 -12.14 -8.44 -3.70
C PRO A 159 -11.27 -9.69 -3.42
N GLY A 160 -11.75 -10.60 -2.57
CA GLY A 160 -10.97 -11.73 -2.04
C GLY A 160 -10.50 -11.49 -0.61
N ALA A 161 -10.21 -12.57 0.10
CA ALA A 161 -9.71 -12.52 1.47
C ALA A 161 -8.18 -12.62 1.46
N LEU A 162 -7.51 -11.55 1.91
CA LEU A 162 -6.06 -11.62 2.16
C LEU A 162 -5.76 -12.72 3.19
N PRO A 163 -4.67 -13.49 3.05
CA PRO A 163 -4.35 -14.54 4.00
C PRO A 163 -4.00 -13.97 5.38
N ALA A 164 -4.25 -14.76 6.43
CA ALA A 164 -3.89 -14.38 7.79
C ALA A 164 -2.37 -14.40 8.00
N ASP A 165 -1.68 -15.39 7.39
CA ASP A 165 -0.24 -15.47 7.34
C ASP A 165 0.27 -14.89 6.01
N PRO A 166 1.04 -13.79 6.01
CA PRO A 166 1.58 -13.21 4.79
C PRO A 166 2.57 -14.13 4.07
N ASP A 167 3.27 -15.03 4.78
CA ASP A 167 4.28 -15.92 4.17
C ASP A 167 3.66 -16.90 3.16
N ALA A 168 2.37 -17.18 3.29
CA ALA A 168 1.61 -17.99 2.33
C ALA A 168 1.69 -17.41 0.90
N LEU A 169 1.84 -16.10 0.73
CA LEU A 169 1.93 -15.44 -0.59
C LEU A 169 3.33 -15.53 -1.22
N PHE A 170 4.35 -15.91 -0.44
CA PHE A 170 5.76 -15.94 -0.85
C PHE A 170 6.32 -17.37 -0.95
N ALA A 171 5.46 -18.39 -0.93
CA ALA A 171 5.86 -19.78 -1.02
C ALA A 171 6.65 -20.05 -2.33
N ALA A 172 7.79 -20.73 -2.21
CA ALA A 172 8.76 -20.92 -3.29
C ALA A 172 8.25 -21.74 -4.50
N SER A 173 7.11 -22.42 -4.38
CA SER A 173 6.55 -23.27 -5.42
C SER A 173 5.91 -22.49 -6.59
N GLY A 174 5.83 -21.16 -6.53
CA GLY A 174 5.28 -20.33 -7.61
C GLY A 174 3.76 -20.44 -7.80
N ALA A 175 3.09 -21.30 -7.01
CA ALA A 175 1.66 -21.52 -7.00
C ALA A 175 1.00 -21.01 -5.70
N ALA A 176 1.64 -20.03 -5.04
CA ALA A 176 1.19 -19.48 -3.75
C ALA A 176 -0.25 -18.94 -3.81
N PHE A 177 -0.60 -18.28 -4.91
CA PHE A 177 -1.94 -17.80 -5.22
C PHE A 177 -2.06 -17.58 -6.74
N ARG A 178 -3.29 -17.48 -7.24
CA ARG A 178 -3.61 -17.19 -8.64
C ARG A 178 -3.97 -15.72 -8.80
N GLY A 179 -3.15 -14.99 -9.55
CA GLY A 179 -3.48 -13.63 -9.98
C GLY A 179 -4.14 -13.62 -11.36
N LEU A 180 -4.43 -12.42 -11.86
CA LEU A 180 -5.02 -12.19 -13.18
C LEU A 180 -4.14 -12.69 -14.32
N ALA A 181 -2.82 -12.68 -14.13
CA ALA A 181 -1.89 -13.19 -15.15
C ALA A 181 -1.78 -14.73 -15.13
N SER A 182 -2.37 -15.41 -14.15
CA SER A 182 -2.22 -16.86 -13.95
C SER A 182 -3.23 -17.72 -14.71
N GLY A 183 -4.30 -17.14 -15.26
CA GLY A 183 -5.35 -17.90 -15.93
C GLY A 183 -6.63 -17.08 -16.18
N PRO A 184 -7.76 -17.75 -16.45
CA PRO A 184 -9.04 -17.08 -16.64
C PRO A 184 -9.45 -16.29 -15.40
N ASP A 185 -10.18 -15.20 -15.62
CA ASP A 185 -10.58 -14.29 -14.56
C ASP A 185 -11.41 -14.94 -13.44
N SER A 186 -12.17 -15.98 -13.76
CA SER A 186 -12.96 -16.74 -12.81
C SER A 186 -12.14 -17.52 -11.77
N GLU A 187 -10.84 -17.73 -12.01
CA GLU A 187 -9.96 -18.53 -11.16
C GLU A 187 -8.98 -17.72 -10.31
N ALA A 188 -9.01 -16.39 -10.41
CA ALA A 188 -8.14 -15.53 -9.62
C ALA A 188 -8.59 -15.47 -8.16
N ASP A 189 -7.64 -15.60 -7.23
CA ASP A 189 -7.91 -15.54 -5.78
C ASP A 189 -8.26 -14.12 -5.31
N PHE A 190 -7.76 -13.13 -6.04
CA PHE A 190 -7.96 -11.71 -5.77
C PHE A 190 -8.53 -10.98 -6.98
N ARG A 191 -9.39 -9.99 -6.70
CA ARG A 191 -9.94 -9.10 -7.72
C ARG A 191 -10.03 -7.69 -7.18
N PHE A 192 -8.94 -6.94 -7.32
CA PHE A 192 -8.89 -5.53 -6.94
C PHE A 192 -9.21 -4.65 -8.14
N LEU A 193 -10.48 -4.25 -8.28
CA LEU A 193 -10.90 -3.31 -9.32
C LEU A 193 -10.34 -1.91 -9.06
N ARG A 194 -10.21 -1.14 -10.14
CA ARG A 194 -9.96 0.31 -10.07
C ARG A 194 -11.29 1.02 -9.98
N PHE A 195 -11.42 1.93 -9.03
CA PHE A 195 -12.64 2.70 -8.80
C PHE A 195 -12.44 4.15 -9.22
N ARG A 196 -13.51 4.75 -9.74
CA ARG A 196 -13.57 6.19 -9.98
C ARG A 196 -13.48 6.93 -8.64
N PRO A 197 -12.93 8.16 -8.63
CA PRO A 197 -12.97 9.01 -7.46
C PRO A 197 -14.41 9.20 -6.96
N PRO A 198 -14.62 9.42 -5.64
CA PRO A 198 -15.95 9.66 -5.10
C PRO A 198 -16.61 10.86 -5.78
N ALA A 199 -17.92 10.79 -6.00
CA ALA A 199 -18.67 11.90 -6.57
C ALA A 199 -18.61 13.14 -5.66
N GLY A 200 -18.66 14.33 -6.25
CA GLY A 200 -18.69 15.59 -5.48
C GLY A 200 -17.33 16.04 -4.94
N ILE A 201 -16.21 15.49 -5.43
CA ILE A 201 -14.88 16.08 -5.17
C ILE A 201 -14.82 17.47 -5.80
N GLY A 202 -14.61 18.48 -4.97
CA GLY A 202 -14.54 19.88 -5.39
C GLY A 202 -15.78 20.68 -5.00
N ALA A 203 -15.95 20.95 -3.71
CA ALA A 203 -16.80 22.00 -3.13
C ALA A 203 -16.69 21.93 -1.60
N ALA A 204 -15.75 22.70 -1.01
CA ALA A 204 -15.60 22.96 0.43
C ALA A 204 -15.62 21.76 1.43
N SER A 205 -15.75 20.53 0.94
CA SER A 205 -15.97 19.33 1.74
C SER A 205 -14.66 18.57 1.90
N PRO A 206 -14.37 18.02 3.09
CA PRO A 206 -13.15 17.28 3.33
C PRO A 206 -13.10 16.02 2.46
N LEU A 207 -11.92 15.71 1.93
CA LEU A 207 -11.71 14.47 1.19
C LEU A 207 -11.80 13.27 2.15
N PRO A 208 -12.64 12.27 1.85
CA PRO A 208 -12.70 11.07 2.67
C PRO A 208 -11.38 10.30 2.52
N HIS A 209 -10.85 9.79 3.63
CA HIS A 209 -9.55 9.11 3.67
C HIS A 209 -9.57 7.99 4.70
N ILE A 210 -8.53 7.14 4.68
CA ILE A 210 -8.32 6.06 5.66
C ILE A 210 -6.92 6.21 6.24
N ARG A 211 -6.82 6.29 7.57
CA ARG A 211 -5.56 6.27 8.37
C ARG A 211 -4.53 7.36 7.99
N LEU A 212 -4.95 8.43 7.30
CA LEU A 212 -4.06 9.56 6.96
C LEU A 212 -3.66 10.34 8.22
N ASP A 213 -4.58 10.44 9.18
CA ASP A 213 -4.35 10.92 10.55
C ASP A 213 -3.23 10.16 11.26
N ARG A 214 -3.24 8.82 11.22
CA ARG A 214 -2.15 7.97 11.77
C ARG A 214 -0.81 8.26 11.07
N ALA A 215 -0.82 8.38 9.74
CA ALA A 215 0.37 8.69 8.96
C ALA A 215 0.96 10.06 9.36
N LEU A 216 0.12 11.09 9.44
CA LEU A 216 0.52 12.43 9.86
C LEU A 216 1.02 12.46 11.30
N GLN A 217 0.36 11.74 12.21
CA GLN A 217 0.80 11.65 13.60
C GLN A 217 2.20 11.03 13.72
N PHE A 218 2.47 9.95 12.98
CA PHE A 218 3.79 9.32 12.98
C PHE A 218 4.86 10.26 12.41
N LEU A 219 4.59 10.84 11.23
CA LEU A 219 5.56 11.67 10.52
C LEU A 219 5.79 13.01 11.24
N LEU A 220 4.74 13.72 11.63
CA LEU A 220 4.82 15.13 12.05
C LEU A 220 4.45 15.38 13.51
N GLY A 221 3.84 14.41 14.20
CA GLY A 221 3.21 14.63 15.51
C GLY A 221 4.15 14.99 16.67
N ASP A 222 5.47 14.87 16.50
CA ASP A 222 6.47 15.35 17.46
C ASP A 222 6.95 16.78 17.19
N ARG A 223 6.76 17.30 15.97
CA ARG A 223 7.09 18.68 15.57
C ARG A 223 5.97 19.68 15.84
N LEU A 224 4.77 19.19 16.16
CA LEU A 224 3.54 19.99 16.36
C LEU A 224 3.05 19.97 17.82
N ARG A 225 3.93 19.62 18.77
CA ARG A 225 3.63 19.67 20.21
C ARG A 225 3.97 21.01 20.82
#